data_AF-A0A397TXC9-F1
#
_entry.id   AF-A0A397TXC9-F1
#
_cell.length_a   1.000
_cell.length_b   1.000
_cell.length_c   1.000
_cell.angle_alpha   90.00
_cell.angle_beta   90.00
_cell.angle_gamma   90.00
#
_symmetry.space_group_name_H-M   'P 1'
#
loop_
_entity.id
_entity.type
_entity.pdbx_description
1 polymer ?
#
loop_
_entity_poly.entity_id
_entity_poly.type
_entity_poly.pdbx_seq_one_letter_code
_entity_poly.pdbx_strand_id
1 'polypeptide(L)'
;MAPPNTRKYVADVVIFALSQVALYFAVKFILNSLDPLKDKKREAKAKSEEVLGKLGARNLKLNEYEEVILSEVIFSDDITVSFKQIGGLDPIIQSLRESVIYPLCYPQLFTSTSGLLGVSKGVLLHGPPGCGKTMLAKALARESGATFINLHVSTLTDKWFGESNKLVSAVFSVAKKLQPCIIFIDEIDAFLRERRSNDHE
;
A
#
# COMPACT_ATOMS: atom_id res chain seq x y z
N MET A 1 15.60 71.27 -14.12
CA MET A 1 14.65 71.02 -15.24
C MET A 1 14.57 69.50 -15.42
N ALA A 2 13.62 68.84 -14.75
CA ALA A 2 13.50 67.38 -14.81
C ALA A 2 12.80 66.97 -16.12
N PRO A 3 13.31 65.98 -16.89
CA PRO A 3 12.76 65.65 -18.20
C PRO A 3 11.35 65.06 -18.05
N PRO A 4 10.39 65.44 -18.92
CA PRO A 4 8.96 65.13 -18.78
C PRO A 4 8.59 63.65 -18.99
N ASN A 5 9.56 62.76 -19.20
CA ASN A 5 9.35 61.35 -19.56
C ASN A 5 9.70 60.35 -18.46
N THR A 6 10.41 60.74 -17.39
CA THR A 6 10.79 59.82 -16.30
C THR A 6 9.58 59.21 -15.59
N ARG A 7 8.50 59.98 -15.42
CA ARG A 7 7.26 59.48 -14.80
C ARG A 7 6.56 58.40 -15.62
N LYS A 8 6.72 58.40 -16.95
CA LYS A 8 6.16 57.36 -17.84
C LYS A 8 6.97 56.07 -17.76
N TYR A 9 8.30 56.16 -17.82
CA TYR A 9 9.16 54.99 -17.65
C TYR A 9 9.00 54.31 -16.29
N VAL A 10 8.84 55.09 -15.20
CA VAL A 10 8.57 54.53 -13.87
C VAL A 10 7.22 53.81 -13.85
N ALA A 11 6.19 54.36 -14.48
CA ALA A 11 4.88 53.70 -14.59
C ALA A 11 4.96 52.39 -15.39
N ASP A 12 5.67 52.39 -16.52
CA ASP A 12 5.84 51.19 -17.36
C ASP A 12 6.60 50.07 -16.62
N VAL A 13 7.65 50.41 -15.86
CA VAL A 13 8.40 49.44 -15.04
C VAL A 13 7.53 48.87 -13.92
N VAL A 14 6.70 49.69 -13.28
CA VAL A 14 5.76 49.24 -12.23
C VAL A 14 4.69 48.32 -12.82
N ILE A 15 4.11 48.66 -13.98
CA ILE A 15 3.11 47.83 -14.66
C ILE A 15 3.74 46.49 -15.10
N PHE A 16 4.97 46.50 -15.60
CA PHE A 16 5.70 45.29 -15.95
C PHE A 16 5.96 44.41 -14.72
N ALA A 17 6.38 44.98 -13.60
CA ALA A 17 6.59 44.22 -12.37
C ALA A 17 5.27 43.59 -11.86
N LEU A 18 4.17 44.34 -11.89
CA LEU A 18 2.84 43.85 -11.49
C LEU A 18 2.34 42.73 -12.40
N SER A 19 2.58 42.82 -13.71
CA SER A 19 2.18 41.77 -14.66
C SER A 19 2.95 40.47 -14.45
N GLN A 20 4.26 40.54 -14.15
CA GLN A 20 5.05 39.36 -13.82
C GLN A 20 4.59 38.69 -12.53
N VAL A 21 4.23 39.48 -11.51
CA VAL A 21 3.66 38.94 -10.27
C VAL A 21 2.32 38.26 -10.54
N ALA A 22 1.43 38.89 -11.30
CA ALA A 22 0.14 38.29 -11.68
C ALA A 22 0.33 37.00 -12.48
N LEU A 23 1.28 36.96 -13.42
CA LEU A 23 1.62 35.78 -14.20
C LEU A 23 2.17 34.65 -13.31
N TYR A 24 3.06 34.95 -12.37
CA TYR A 24 3.58 33.98 -11.41
C TYR A 24 2.45 33.34 -10.59
N PHE A 25 1.52 34.14 -10.08
CA PHE A 25 0.36 33.61 -9.33
C PHE A 25 -0.58 32.80 -10.21
N ALA A 26 -0.83 33.23 -11.46
CA ALA A 26 -1.65 32.47 -12.41
C ALA A 26 -1.03 31.10 -12.75
N VAL A 27 0.27 31.08 -13.05
CA VAL A 27 1.01 29.84 -13.33
C VAL A 27 1.04 28.94 -12.09
N LYS A 28 1.30 29.49 -10.90
CA LYS A 28 1.30 28.74 -9.64
C LYS A 28 -0.10 28.19 -9.30
N PHE A 29 -1.16 28.92 -9.62
CA PHE A 29 -2.54 28.46 -9.45
C PHE A 29 -2.87 27.29 -10.38
N ILE A 30 -2.48 27.40 -11.66
CA ILE A 30 -2.65 26.32 -12.65
C ILE A 30 -1.84 25.08 -12.25
N LEU A 31 -0.57 25.24 -11.88
CA LEU A 31 0.29 24.13 -11.43
C LEU A 31 -0.28 23.46 -10.18
N ASN A 32 -0.80 24.22 -9.21
CA ASN A 32 -1.45 23.65 -8.03
C ASN A 32 -2.77 22.95 -8.35
N SER A 33 -3.47 23.34 -9.41
CA SER A 33 -4.73 22.73 -9.83
C SER A 33 -4.54 21.47 -10.68
N LEU A 34 -3.32 21.21 -11.17
CA LEU A 34 -2.98 20.08 -12.05
C LEU A 34 -2.05 19.07 -11.37
N ASP A 35 -1.96 19.07 -10.05
CA ASP A 35 -1.01 18.23 -9.31
C ASP A 35 -1.70 16.94 -8.80
N PRO A 36 -1.77 15.86 -9.59
CA PRO A 36 -2.46 14.62 -9.22
C PRO A 36 -1.82 13.90 -8.03
N LEU A 37 -0.60 14.29 -7.63
CA LEU A 37 0.09 13.70 -6.48
C LEU A 37 -0.52 14.14 -5.15
N LYS A 38 -1.02 15.38 -5.05
CA LYS A 38 -1.68 15.87 -3.84
C LYS A 38 -2.98 15.13 -3.56
N ASP A 39 -3.75 14.83 -4.58
CA ASP A 39 -5.02 14.11 -4.45
C ASP A 39 -4.78 12.66 -4.04
N LYS A 40 -3.85 11.95 -4.69
CA LYS A 40 -3.44 10.59 -4.27
C LYS A 40 -2.94 10.54 -2.82
N LYS A 41 -2.16 11.54 -2.39
CA LYS A 41 -1.65 11.62 -1.00
C LYS A 41 -2.77 11.86 0.00
N ARG A 42 -3.76 12.69 -0.34
CA ARG A 42 -4.94 12.94 0.49
C ARG A 42 -5.83 11.70 0.63
N GLU A 43 -6.08 10.99 -0.47
CA GLU A 43 -6.84 9.73 -0.46
C GLU A 43 -6.15 8.66 0.38
N ALA A 44 -4.84 8.48 0.20
CA ALA A 44 -4.06 7.53 1.00
C ALA A 44 -4.11 7.86 2.50
N LYS A 45 -4.01 9.15 2.86
CA LYS A 45 -4.12 9.61 4.24
C LYS A 45 -5.50 9.37 4.84
N ALA A 46 -6.57 9.65 4.08
CA ALA A 46 -7.94 9.42 4.52
C ALA A 46 -8.23 7.93 4.76
N LYS A 47 -7.76 7.06 3.86
CA LYS A 47 -7.87 5.59 4.03
C LYS A 47 -7.11 5.10 5.26
N SER A 48 -5.89 5.60 5.48
CA SER A 48 -5.10 5.25 6.66
C SER A 48 -5.80 5.66 7.97
N GLU A 49 -6.38 6.87 8.03
CA GLU A 49 -7.16 7.32 9.19
C GLU A 49 -8.44 6.49 9.41
N GLU A 50 -9.12 6.07 8.33
CA GLU A 50 -10.25 5.14 8.39
C GLU A 50 -9.84 3.79 8.98
N VAL A 51 -8.72 3.24 8.50
CA VAL A 51 -8.15 1.98 8.98
C VAL A 51 -7.83 2.06 10.47
N LEU A 52 -7.17 3.13 10.92
CA LEU A 52 -6.87 3.36 12.34
C LEU A 52 -8.14 3.56 13.19
N GLY A 53 -9.18 4.16 12.60
CA GLY A 53 -10.49 4.29 13.21
C GLY A 53 -11.15 2.93 13.46
N LYS A 54 -11.17 2.06 12.44
CA LYS A 54 -11.72 0.69 12.52
C LYS A 54 -10.96 -0.19 13.52
N LEU A 55 -9.66 0.05 13.71
CA LEU A 55 -8.83 -0.69 14.67
C LEU A 55 -8.94 -0.20 16.13
N GLY A 56 -9.67 0.89 16.38
CA GLY A 56 -9.74 1.50 17.72
C GLY A 56 -8.39 2.04 18.23
N ALA A 57 -7.37 2.10 17.38
CA ALA A 57 -5.98 2.35 17.75
C ALA A 57 -5.53 3.76 17.34
N ARG A 58 -6.34 4.77 17.69
CA ARG A 58 -6.13 6.19 17.33
C ARG A 58 -4.81 6.81 17.81
N ASN A 59 -4.12 6.17 18.76
CA ASN A 59 -2.87 6.65 19.36
C ASN A 59 -1.62 5.82 18.98
N LEU A 60 -1.67 5.02 17.90
CA LEU A 60 -0.45 4.36 17.41
C LEU A 60 0.51 5.40 16.84
N LYS A 61 1.70 5.50 17.43
CA LYS A 61 2.81 6.27 16.85
C LYS A 61 3.34 5.49 15.65
N LEU A 62 2.95 5.91 14.46
CA LEU A 62 3.32 5.29 13.20
C LEU A 62 4.55 5.98 12.61
N ASN A 63 5.39 5.19 11.94
CA ASN A 63 6.44 5.74 11.08
C ASN A 63 5.86 6.12 9.71
N GLU A 64 6.53 7.01 8.97
CA GLU A 64 6.14 7.41 7.61
C GLU A 64 5.90 6.19 6.69
N TYR A 65 6.78 5.19 6.77
CA TYR A 65 6.61 3.94 6.02
C TYR A 65 5.36 3.15 6.45
N GLU A 66 5.04 3.12 7.74
CA GLU A 66 3.86 2.41 8.24
C GLU A 66 2.57 3.10 7.79
N GLU A 67 2.54 4.43 7.74
CA GLU A 67 1.41 5.20 7.21
C GLU A 67 1.14 4.88 5.74
N VAL A 68 2.19 4.72 4.94
CA VAL A 68 2.07 4.30 3.53
C VAL A 68 1.47 2.90 3.44
N ILE A 69 1.97 1.93 4.22
CA ILE A 69 1.44 0.56 4.19
C ILE A 69 -0.01 0.51 4.68
N LEU A 70 -0.39 1.32 5.67
CA LEU A 70 -1.77 1.39 6.14
C LEU A 70 -2.76 1.80 5.05
N SER A 71 -2.33 2.58 4.06
CA SER A 71 -3.20 2.93 2.92
C SER A 71 -3.46 1.76 1.96
N GLU A 72 -2.66 0.69 2.03
CA GLU A 72 -2.78 -0.55 1.24
C GLU A 72 -3.48 -1.68 2.02
N VAL A 73 -3.92 -1.40 3.26
CA VAL A 73 -4.67 -2.34 4.10
C VAL A 73 -6.13 -2.36 3.65
N ILE A 74 -6.69 -3.56 3.53
CA ILE A 74 -8.08 -3.81 3.20
C ILE A 74 -8.66 -4.68 4.32
N PHE A 75 -9.80 -4.28 4.90
CA PHE A 75 -10.48 -5.13 5.88
C PHE A 75 -11.24 -6.26 5.20
N SER A 76 -11.43 -7.36 5.93
CA SER A 76 -12.22 -8.51 5.48
C SER A 76 -13.63 -8.12 5.04
N ASP A 77 -14.28 -7.18 5.73
CA ASP A 77 -15.62 -6.68 5.40
C ASP A 77 -15.69 -5.93 4.06
N ASP A 78 -14.59 -5.28 3.67
CA ASP A 78 -14.51 -4.51 2.42
C ASP A 78 -14.22 -5.43 1.21
N ILE A 79 -13.84 -6.69 1.45
CA ILE A 79 -13.56 -7.66 0.38
C ILE A 79 -14.88 -8.26 -0.12
N THR A 80 -15.21 -8.00 -1.39
CA THR A 80 -16.44 -8.47 -2.02
C THR A 80 -16.40 -9.91 -2.54
N VAL A 81 -15.21 -10.52 -2.59
CA VAL A 81 -14.99 -11.85 -3.16
C VAL A 81 -15.12 -12.96 -2.11
N SER A 82 -15.79 -14.07 -2.44
CA SER A 82 -15.90 -15.27 -1.58
C SER A 82 -15.51 -16.54 -2.33
N PHE A 83 -15.28 -17.65 -1.62
CA PHE A 83 -14.96 -18.93 -2.27
C PHE A 83 -16.06 -19.43 -3.21
N LYS A 84 -17.32 -19.03 -2.98
CA LYS A 84 -18.45 -19.39 -3.86
C LYS A 84 -18.32 -18.82 -5.28
N GLN A 85 -17.55 -17.75 -5.45
CA GLN A 85 -17.31 -17.12 -6.75
C GLN A 85 -16.13 -17.75 -7.51
N ILE A 86 -15.44 -18.72 -6.91
CA ILE A 86 -14.26 -19.38 -7.47
C ILE A 86 -14.66 -20.81 -7.85
N GLY A 87 -14.70 -21.10 -9.15
CA GLY A 87 -15.04 -22.43 -9.66
C GLY A 87 -13.81 -23.31 -9.91
N GLY A 88 -13.93 -24.62 -9.67
CA GLY A 88 -12.97 -25.63 -10.11
C GLY A 88 -11.67 -25.70 -9.29
N LEU A 89 -11.58 -24.94 -8.19
CA LEU A 89 -10.42 -24.93 -7.29
C LEU A 89 -10.74 -25.51 -5.90
N ASP A 90 -11.84 -26.25 -5.76
CA ASP A 90 -12.29 -26.88 -4.51
C ASP A 90 -11.19 -27.62 -3.73
N PRO A 91 -10.34 -28.48 -4.35
CA PRO A 91 -9.28 -29.16 -3.60
C PRO A 91 -8.23 -28.17 -3.05
N ILE A 92 -7.91 -27.12 -3.79
CA ILE A 92 -6.94 -26.09 -3.37
C ILE A 92 -7.55 -25.24 -2.25
N ILE A 93 -8.82 -24.85 -2.38
CA ILE A 93 -9.56 -24.12 -1.34
C ILE A 93 -9.56 -24.93 -0.05
N GLN A 94 -9.77 -26.24 -0.12
CA GLN A 94 -9.72 -27.12 1.05
C GLN A 94 -8.33 -27.14 1.70
N SER A 95 -7.25 -27.30 0.92
CA SER A 95 -5.88 -27.24 1.46
C SER A 95 -5.55 -25.87 2.09
N LEU A 96 -6.04 -24.77 1.51
CA LEU A 96 -5.86 -23.43 2.05
C LEU A 96 -6.64 -23.21 3.35
N ARG A 97 -7.84 -23.79 3.49
CA ARG A 97 -8.60 -23.76 4.76
C ARG A 97 -7.80 -24.40 5.88
N GLU A 98 -7.26 -25.57 5.63
CA GLU A 98 -6.47 -26.32 6.61
C GLU A 98 -5.16 -25.63 6.96
N SER A 99 -4.47 -25.07 5.95
CA SER A 99 -3.13 -24.49 6.13
C SER A 99 -3.16 -23.05 6.65
N VAL A 100 -4.20 -22.26 6.33
CA VAL A 100 -4.24 -20.81 6.64
C VAL A 100 -5.41 -20.47 7.55
N ILE A 101 -6.64 -20.86 7.19
CA ILE A 101 -7.83 -20.44 7.96
C ILE A 101 -7.83 -21.07 9.35
N TYR A 102 -7.59 -22.37 9.47
CA TYR A 102 -7.65 -23.04 10.77
C TYR A 102 -6.61 -22.52 11.77
N PRO A 103 -5.33 -22.28 11.39
CA PRO A 103 -4.38 -21.61 12.28
C PRO A 103 -4.78 -20.20 12.71
N LEU A 104 -5.40 -19.43 11.82
CA LEU A 104 -5.83 -18.05 12.11
C LEU A 104 -7.05 -18.02 13.04
N CYS A 105 -8.04 -18.90 12.81
CA CYS A 105 -9.26 -18.95 13.60
C CYS A 105 -9.10 -19.70 14.93
N TYR A 106 -8.25 -20.72 14.98
CA TYR A 106 -8.07 -21.60 16.13
C TYR A 106 -6.61 -21.72 16.58
N PRO A 107 -5.94 -20.61 16.94
CA PRO A 107 -4.51 -20.60 17.25
C PRO A 107 -4.14 -21.54 18.41
N GLN A 108 -5.04 -21.74 19.37
CA GLN A 108 -4.86 -22.63 20.53
C GLN A 108 -4.54 -24.08 20.14
N LEU A 109 -5.08 -24.57 19.02
CA LEU A 109 -4.85 -25.96 18.57
C LEU A 109 -3.43 -26.15 18.03
N PHE A 110 -2.82 -25.08 17.51
CA PHE A 110 -1.52 -25.09 16.87
C PHE A 110 -0.38 -24.66 17.80
N THR A 111 -0.69 -23.98 18.92
CA THR A 111 0.31 -23.58 19.93
C THR A 111 0.57 -24.64 21.00
N SER A 112 -0.41 -25.48 21.32
CA SER A 112 -0.33 -26.43 22.45
C SER A 112 0.07 -27.86 22.07
N THR A 113 -0.10 -28.26 20.80
CA THR A 113 0.12 -29.64 20.35
C THR A 113 1.52 -29.80 19.75
N SER A 114 2.52 -29.93 20.61
CA SER A 114 3.79 -30.63 20.34
C SER A 114 4.40 -30.45 18.93
N GLY A 115 4.54 -29.23 18.40
CA GLY A 115 5.33 -28.90 17.20
C GLY A 115 4.99 -29.64 15.89
N LEU A 116 4.06 -30.60 15.89
CA LEU A 116 3.72 -31.47 14.76
C LEU A 116 2.76 -30.76 13.79
N LEU A 117 1.83 -29.97 14.33
CA LEU A 117 0.96 -29.09 13.55
C LEU A 117 1.68 -27.76 13.33
N GLY A 118 2.65 -27.78 12.42
CA GLY A 118 3.38 -26.57 12.02
C GLY A 118 2.46 -25.62 11.26
N VAL A 119 2.28 -24.40 11.76
CA VAL A 119 1.64 -23.33 10.98
C VAL A 119 2.50 -23.03 9.76
N SER A 120 1.92 -23.08 8.56
CA SER A 120 2.64 -22.70 7.35
C SER A 120 3.04 -21.23 7.44
N LYS A 121 4.35 -20.95 7.40
CA LYS A 121 4.87 -19.58 7.47
C LYS A 121 4.57 -18.75 6.21
N GLY A 122 4.19 -19.40 5.12
CA GLY A 122 3.81 -18.78 3.86
C GLY A 122 3.19 -19.79 2.92
N VAL A 123 2.37 -19.30 2.00
CA VAL A 123 1.73 -20.08 0.94
C VAL A 123 2.11 -19.46 -0.40
N LEU A 124 2.58 -20.29 -1.33
CA LEU A 124 2.88 -19.88 -2.69
C LEU A 124 1.79 -20.38 -3.64
N LEU A 125 1.05 -19.46 -4.24
CA LEU A 125 0.09 -19.75 -5.29
C LEU A 125 0.80 -19.60 -6.65
N HIS A 126 1.01 -20.70 -7.36
CA HIS A 126 1.65 -20.69 -8.68
C HIS A 126 0.70 -21.18 -9.77
N GLY A 127 0.97 -20.80 -11.01
CA GLY A 127 0.19 -21.18 -12.19
C GLY A 127 0.20 -20.09 -13.26
N PRO A 128 -0.37 -20.35 -14.44
CA PRO A 128 -0.41 -19.37 -15.52
C PRO A 128 -1.23 -18.12 -15.14
N PRO A 129 -1.00 -16.97 -15.79
CA PRO A 129 -1.81 -15.79 -15.57
C PRO A 129 -3.29 -16.09 -15.89
N GLY A 130 -4.21 -15.46 -15.16
CA GLY A 130 -5.66 -15.65 -15.36
C GLY A 130 -6.30 -16.77 -14.54
N CYS A 131 -5.54 -17.59 -13.78
CA CYS A 131 -6.12 -18.65 -12.92
C CYS A 131 -6.74 -18.14 -11.59
N GLY A 132 -6.96 -16.84 -11.43
CA GLY A 132 -7.64 -16.30 -10.24
C GLY A 132 -6.85 -16.32 -8.93
N LYS A 133 -5.50 -16.41 -8.96
CA LYS A 133 -4.64 -16.41 -7.74
C LYS A 133 -4.93 -15.23 -6.81
N THR A 134 -4.97 -14.01 -7.34
CA THR A 134 -5.27 -12.79 -6.58
C THR A 134 -6.70 -12.81 -6.03
N MET A 135 -7.66 -13.37 -6.79
CA MET A 135 -9.05 -13.52 -6.35
C MET A 135 -9.18 -14.54 -5.21
N LEU A 136 -8.44 -15.65 -5.29
CA LEU A 136 -8.35 -16.67 -4.25
C LEU A 136 -7.74 -16.14 -2.95
N ALA A 137 -6.67 -15.34 -3.04
CA ALA A 137 -6.06 -14.70 -1.88
C ALA A 137 -7.02 -13.71 -1.18
N LYS A 138 -7.76 -12.91 -1.96
CA LYS A 138 -8.80 -12.02 -1.41
C LYS A 138 -9.93 -12.80 -0.74
N ALA A 139 -10.43 -13.85 -1.39
CA ALA A 139 -11.45 -14.72 -0.81
C ALA A 139 -10.98 -15.36 0.50
N LEU A 140 -9.72 -15.80 0.55
CA LEU A 140 -9.11 -16.38 1.75
C LEU A 140 -9.07 -15.41 2.92
N ALA A 141 -8.73 -14.14 2.67
CA ALA A 141 -8.73 -13.10 3.71
C ALA A 141 -10.14 -12.79 4.21
N ARG A 142 -11.13 -12.73 3.32
CA ARG A 142 -12.53 -12.56 3.71
C ARG A 142 -13.02 -13.69 4.60
N GLU A 143 -12.79 -14.93 4.18
CA GLU A 143 -13.31 -16.13 4.85
C GLU A 143 -12.60 -16.42 6.18
N SER A 144 -11.34 -15.98 6.32
CA SER A 144 -10.61 -16.02 7.59
C SER A 144 -10.92 -14.84 8.53
N GLY A 145 -11.61 -13.81 8.03
CA GLY A 145 -11.83 -12.55 8.77
C GLY A 145 -10.54 -11.75 9.01
N ALA A 146 -9.44 -12.10 8.34
CA ALA A 146 -8.16 -11.43 8.50
C ALA A 146 -8.07 -10.14 7.67
N THR A 147 -7.34 -9.15 8.17
CA THR A 147 -6.99 -7.98 7.36
C THR A 147 -6.07 -8.39 6.22
N PHE A 148 -6.23 -7.77 5.06
CA PHE A 148 -5.47 -8.08 3.86
C PHE A 148 -4.55 -6.91 3.50
N ILE A 149 -3.24 -7.17 3.44
CA ILE A 149 -2.27 -6.18 2.96
C ILE A 149 -1.87 -6.58 1.55
N ASN A 150 -2.21 -5.75 0.57
CA ASN A 150 -1.86 -5.99 -0.83
C ASN A 150 -0.54 -5.31 -1.18
N LEU A 151 0.55 -6.07 -1.18
CA LEU A 151 1.87 -5.55 -1.48
C LEU A 151 2.16 -5.66 -2.97
N HIS A 152 2.12 -4.52 -3.67
CA HIS A 152 2.57 -4.42 -5.05
C HIS A 152 4.08 -4.15 -5.11
N VAL A 153 4.85 -5.12 -5.60
CA VAL A 153 6.32 -5.04 -5.69
C VAL A 153 6.80 -3.80 -6.43
N SER A 154 6.15 -3.46 -7.55
CA SER A 154 6.44 -2.26 -8.36
C SER A 154 6.32 -0.95 -7.57
N THR A 155 5.37 -0.87 -6.63
CA THR A 155 5.17 0.33 -5.82
C THR A 155 6.29 0.52 -4.79
N LEU A 156 6.96 -0.56 -4.38
CA LEU A 156 8.05 -0.51 -3.41
C LEU A 156 9.35 0.00 -4.05
N THR A 157 9.65 -0.47 -5.25
CA THR A 157 10.89 -0.13 -5.97
C THR A 157 10.90 1.32 -6.43
N ASP A 158 9.75 1.86 -6.84
CA ASP A 158 9.65 3.18 -7.45
C ASP A 158 9.66 4.32 -6.43
N LYS A 159 8.97 4.15 -5.29
CA LYS A 159 8.86 5.21 -4.27
C LYS A 159 10.06 5.28 -3.32
N TRP A 160 10.82 4.19 -3.17
CA TRP A 160 11.80 4.04 -2.09
C TRP A 160 13.07 3.33 -2.54
N PHE A 161 13.67 3.82 -3.64
CA PHE A 161 14.94 3.31 -4.15
C PHE A 161 16.04 3.44 -3.07
N GLY A 162 16.63 2.31 -2.66
CA GLY A 162 17.66 2.24 -1.61
C GLY A 162 17.16 2.09 -0.17
N GLU A 163 15.84 2.15 0.07
CA GLU A 163 15.27 2.00 1.43
C GLU A 163 14.31 0.81 1.59
N SER A 164 14.32 -0.12 0.64
CA SER A 164 13.41 -1.27 0.58
C SER A 164 13.38 -2.09 1.88
N ASN A 165 14.51 -2.24 2.58
CA ASN A 165 14.58 -2.98 3.85
C ASN A 165 13.74 -2.35 4.96
N LYS A 166 13.71 -1.02 5.06
CA LYS A 166 12.90 -0.29 6.05
C LYS A 166 11.41 -0.50 5.77
N LEU A 167 11.05 -0.48 4.50
CA LEU A 167 9.67 -0.69 4.08
C LEU A 167 9.21 -2.12 4.36
N VAL A 168 10.01 -3.12 4.02
CA VAL A 168 9.69 -4.54 4.34
C VAL A 168 9.51 -4.71 5.85
N SER A 169 10.40 -4.12 6.66
CA SER A 169 10.26 -4.11 8.13
C SER A 169 8.96 -3.43 8.58
N ALA A 170 8.60 -2.30 7.97
CA ALA A 170 7.35 -1.60 8.26
C ALA A 170 6.11 -2.44 7.89
N VAL A 171 6.12 -3.18 6.78
CA VAL A 171 5.04 -4.09 6.38
C VAL A 171 4.77 -5.13 7.46
N PHE A 172 5.82 -5.82 7.93
CA PHE A 172 5.67 -6.81 9.00
C PHE A 172 5.29 -6.18 10.34
N SER A 173 5.78 -4.98 10.65
CA SER A 173 5.39 -4.23 11.85
C SER A 173 3.90 -3.90 11.84
N VAL A 174 3.38 -3.39 10.72
CA VAL A 174 1.95 -3.12 10.53
C VAL A 174 1.16 -4.42 10.62
N ALA A 175 1.54 -5.46 9.89
CA ALA A 175 0.84 -6.76 9.93
C ALA A 175 0.74 -7.34 11.35
N LYS A 176 1.77 -7.14 12.19
CA LYS A 176 1.76 -7.56 13.60
C LYS A 176 0.79 -6.72 14.45
N LYS A 177 0.65 -5.43 14.18
CA LYS A 177 -0.31 -4.54 14.85
C LYS A 177 -1.76 -4.84 14.43
N LEU A 178 -1.95 -5.38 13.22
CA LEU A 178 -3.25 -5.66 12.60
C LEU A 178 -3.71 -7.13 12.72
N GLN A 179 -3.12 -7.91 13.61
CA GLN A 179 -3.47 -9.33 13.72
C GLN A 179 -4.98 -9.52 14.02
N PRO A 180 -5.66 -10.48 13.36
CA PRO A 180 -5.15 -11.42 12.35
C PRO A 180 -4.98 -10.77 10.95
N CYS A 181 -3.84 -11.01 10.29
CA CYS A 181 -3.47 -10.36 9.04
C CYS A 181 -2.84 -11.32 8.01
N ILE A 182 -3.20 -11.16 6.74
CA ILE A 182 -2.61 -11.83 5.57
C ILE A 182 -1.87 -10.79 4.73
N ILE A 183 -0.59 -11.05 4.47
CA ILE A 183 0.23 -10.25 3.55
C ILE A 183 0.24 -10.97 2.21
N PHE A 184 -0.29 -10.32 1.17
CA PHE A 184 -0.27 -10.83 -0.17
C PHE A 184 0.78 -10.09 -0.99
N ILE A 185 1.67 -10.85 -1.62
CA ILE A 185 2.73 -10.33 -2.49
C ILE A 185 2.40 -10.80 -3.90
N ASP A 186 1.92 -9.88 -4.73
CA ASP A 186 1.70 -10.17 -6.15
C ASP A 186 3.03 -10.06 -6.91
N GLU A 187 3.18 -10.84 -7.99
CA GLU A 187 4.39 -10.83 -8.83
C GLU A 187 5.69 -11.02 -8.02
N ILE A 188 5.68 -11.96 -7.07
CA ILE A 188 6.85 -12.25 -6.23
C ILE A 188 8.08 -12.68 -7.03
N ASP A 189 7.89 -13.21 -8.24
CA ASP A 189 8.96 -13.53 -9.19
C ASP A 189 9.70 -12.27 -9.69
N ALA A 190 9.04 -11.13 -9.80
CA ALA A 190 9.70 -9.85 -10.07
C ALA A 190 10.53 -9.35 -8.88
N PHE A 191 10.12 -9.71 -7.65
CA PHE A 191 10.83 -9.36 -6.42
C PHE A 191 12.04 -10.26 -6.14
N LEU A 192 11.88 -11.56 -6.38
CA LEU A 192 12.91 -12.57 -6.17
C LEU A 192 13.75 -12.75 -7.44
N ARG A 193 14.50 -11.72 -7.80
CA ARG A 193 15.59 -11.90 -8.76
C ARG A 193 16.61 -12.87 -8.15
N GLU A 194 17.03 -13.84 -8.95
CA GLU A 194 18.18 -14.68 -8.64
C GLU A 194 19.36 -13.76 -8.28
N ARG A 195 19.92 -13.91 -7.07
CA ARG A 195 21.12 -13.16 -6.68
C ARG A 195 22.23 -13.54 -7.65
N ARG A 196 22.50 -12.69 -8.64
CA ARG A 196 23.66 -12.86 -9.50
C ARG A 196 24.88 -12.50 -8.67
N SER A 197 25.97 -13.25 -8.84
CA SER A 197 27.23 -13.11 -8.10
C SER A 197 27.92 -11.74 -8.23
N ASN A 198 27.31 -10.76 -8.90
CA ASN A 198 27.82 -9.41 -9.09
C ASN A 198 27.06 -8.34 -8.29
N ASP A 199 26.02 -8.70 -7.52
CA ASP A 199 25.35 -7.75 -6.63
C ASP A 199 26.12 -7.65 -5.31
N HIS A 200 27.19 -6.86 -5.32
CA HIS A 200 27.87 -6.38 -4.12
C HIS A 200 27.34 -4.98 -3.77
N GLU A 201 26.70 -4.89 -2.59
CA GLU A 201 26.30 -3.71 -1.81
C GLU A 201 25.48 -2.60 -2.50
#